data_AF-A0A6G2DGA3-F1
#
_entry.id   AF-A0A6G2DGA3-F1
#
_cell.length_a   1.000
_cell.length_b   1.000
_cell.length_c   1.000
_cell.angle_alpha   90.00
_cell.angle_beta   90.00
_cell.angle_gamma   90.00
#
_symmetry.space_group_name_H-M   'P 1'
#
loop_
_entity.id
_entity.type
_entity.pdbx_description
1 polymer ?
#
loop_
_entity_poly.entity_id
_entity_poly.type
_entity_poly.pdbx_seq_one_letter_code
_entity_poly.pdbx_strand_id
1 'polypeptide(L)'
;YLNDLGVMQTGFVKFSGSWYYLSNSGAMFTGWGTDGSRWFYFDGSGAMKTGWYKENGTWYYLDEAGIMKTGWFKVGPHWYYAY
;
A
#
# COMPACT_ATOMS: atom_id res chain seq x y z
N TYR A 1 1.15 -16.84 1.27
CA TYR A 1 0.17 -16.99 2.37
C TYR A 1 -0.81 -18.09 1.99
N LEU A 2 -1.15 -19.00 2.92
CA LEU A 2 -2.18 -20.04 2.73
C LEU A 2 -3.40 -19.68 3.58
N ASN A 3 -4.61 -19.89 3.07
CA ASN A 3 -5.83 -19.80 3.91
C ASN A 3 -6.02 -21.08 4.74
N ASP A 4 -7.09 -21.13 5.55
CA ASP A 4 -7.39 -22.26 6.44
C ASP A 4 -7.63 -23.61 5.72
N LEU A 5 -7.81 -23.55 4.39
CA LEU A 5 -7.96 -24.72 3.51
C LEU A 5 -6.64 -25.10 2.82
N GLY A 6 -5.53 -24.46 3.17
CA GLY A 6 -4.22 -24.68 2.54
C GLY A 6 -4.09 -24.09 1.13
N VAL A 7 -5.03 -23.24 0.70
CA VAL A 7 -5.03 -22.65 -0.65
C VAL A 7 -4.15 -21.40 -0.67
N MET A 8 -3.19 -21.38 -1.61
CA MET A 8 -2.34 -20.22 -1.86
C MET A 8 -3.17 -18.99 -2.25
N GLN A 9 -2.93 -17.88 -1.56
CA GLN A 9 -3.56 -16.60 -1.87
C GLN A 9 -2.66 -15.77 -2.79
N THR A 10 -3.28 -15.01 -3.68
CA THR A 10 -2.66 -14.02 -4.57
C THR A 10 -3.45 -12.71 -4.50
N GLY A 11 -2.87 -11.61 -4.98
CA GLY A 11 -3.48 -10.29 -4.93
C GLY A 11 -3.50 -9.68 -3.52
N PHE A 12 -4.44 -8.75 -3.28
CA PHE A 12 -4.61 -8.11 -1.98
C PHE A 12 -5.21 -9.05 -0.95
N VAL A 13 -4.52 -9.21 0.17
CA VAL A 13 -4.95 -10.04 1.30
C VAL A 13 -4.98 -9.18 2.56
N LYS A 14 -6.05 -9.28 3.34
CA LYS A 14 -6.15 -8.65 4.66
C LYS A 14 -5.82 -9.68 5.73
N PHE A 15 -4.82 -9.40 6.56
CA PHE A 15 -4.40 -10.27 7.67
C PHE A 15 -4.08 -9.44 8.91
N SER A 16 -4.63 -9.85 10.07
CA SER A 16 -4.43 -9.16 11.36
C SER A 16 -4.67 -7.64 11.32
N GLY A 17 -5.63 -7.19 10.50
CA GLY A 17 -5.97 -5.77 10.34
C GLY A 17 -5.16 -5.00 9.29
N SER A 18 -4.06 -5.57 8.77
CA SER A 18 -3.22 -4.96 7.73
C SER A 18 -3.48 -5.57 6.36
N TRP A 19 -3.26 -4.79 5.31
CA TRP A 19 -3.30 -5.26 3.93
C TRP A 19 -1.92 -5.66 3.45
N TYR A 20 -1.85 -6.71 2.64
CA TYR A 20 -0.65 -7.25 2.02
C TYR A 20 -0.94 -7.47 0.54
N TYR A 21 0.09 -7.46 -0.31
CA TYR A 21 -0.05 -7.86 -1.70
C TYR A 21 0.82 -9.07 -1.99
N LEU A 22 0.21 -10.10 -2.55
CA LEU A 22 0.87 -11.34 -2.95
C LEU A 22 0.90 -11.41 -4.48
N SER A 23 2.05 -11.64 -5.07
CA SER A 23 2.17 -11.83 -6.51
C SER A 23 1.44 -13.11 -6.98
N ASN A 24 1.40 -13.34 -8.29
CA ASN A 24 0.83 -14.57 -8.85
C ASN A 24 1.57 -15.85 -8.40
N SER A 25 2.83 -15.73 -7.95
CA SER A 25 3.58 -16.84 -7.35
C SER A 25 3.33 -17.00 -5.84
N GLY A 26 2.47 -16.16 -5.26
CA GLY A 26 2.20 -16.10 -3.82
C GLY A 26 3.29 -15.40 -3.01
N ALA A 27 4.31 -14.85 -3.67
CA ALA A 27 5.38 -14.10 -3.02
C ALA A 27 4.85 -12.76 -2.51
N MET A 28 5.17 -12.43 -1.26
CA MET A 28 4.76 -11.17 -0.64
C MET A 28 5.55 -9.99 -1.19
N PHE A 29 4.85 -8.92 -1.53
CA PHE A 29 5.44 -7.69 -2.05
C PHE A 29 5.85 -6.75 -0.91
N THR A 30 6.97 -6.06 -1.08
CA THR A 30 7.49 -5.02 -0.19
C THR A 30 7.96 -3.83 -1.03
N GLY A 31 7.92 -2.63 -0.49
CA GLY A 31 8.25 -1.38 -1.18
C GLY A 31 7.08 -0.82 -2.01
N TRP A 32 7.42 0.02 -2.98
CA TRP A 32 6.47 0.64 -3.89
C TRP A 32 5.93 -0.36 -4.92
N GLY A 33 4.60 -0.51 -4.95
CA GLY A 33 3.89 -1.36 -5.90
C GLY A 33 2.81 -0.58 -6.65
N THR A 34 2.45 -1.07 -7.84
CA THR A 34 1.37 -0.50 -8.65
C THR A 34 0.48 -1.59 -9.22
N ASP A 35 -0.82 -1.31 -9.32
CA ASP A 35 -1.78 -2.14 -10.07
C ASP A 35 -1.91 -1.73 -11.55
N GLY A 36 -1.01 -0.87 -12.03
CA GLY A 36 -1.03 -0.26 -13.36
C GLY A 36 -1.66 1.13 -13.40
N SER A 37 -2.41 1.52 -12.37
CA SER A 37 -3.07 2.84 -12.28
C SER A 37 -2.84 3.54 -10.95
N ARG A 38 -2.69 2.77 -9.86
CA ARG A 38 -2.61 3.27 -8.49
C ARG A 38 -1.33 2.77 -7.85
N TRP A 39 -0.67 3.64 -7.12
CA TRP A 39 0.54 3.34 -6.38
C TRP A 39 0.22 3.07 -4.91
N PHE A 40 0.95 2.12 -4.33
CA PHE A 40 0.85 1.69 -2.95
C PHE A 40 2.27 1.51 -2.39
N TYR A 41 2.42 1.60 -1.07
CA TYR A 41 3.67 1.24 -0.40
C TYR A 41 3.43 0.16 0.64
N PHE A 42 4.25 -0.89 0.60
CA PHE A 42 4.26 -1.97 1.58
C PHE A 42 5.57 -1.88 2.35
N ASP A 43 5.53 -1.88 3.68
CA ASP A 43 6.76 -1.77 4.48
C ASP A 43 7.58 -3.07 4.47
N GLY A 44 8.69 -3.09 5.21
CA GLY A 44 9.58 -4.26 5.26
C GLY A 44 8.92 -5.54 5.78
N SER A 45 7.77 -5.45 6.46
CA SER A 45 6.96 -6.60 6.86
C SER A 45 5.93 -7.04 5.80
N GLY A 46 5.81 -6.28 4.71
CA GLY A 46 4.80 -6.44 3.67
C GLY A 46 3.47 -5.77 3.99
N ALA A 47 3.33 -5.12 5.14
CA ALA A 47 2.11 -4.42 5.50
C ALA A 47 1.97 -3.11 4.71
N MET A 48 0.81 -2.91 4.09
CA MET A 48 0.47 -1.71 3.34
C MET A 48 0.43 -0.50 4.27
N LYS A 49 1.11 0.58 3.90
CA LYS A 49 1.06 1.87 4.60
C LYS A 49 -0.17 2.67 4.16
N THR A 50 -0.66 3.47 5.10
CA THR A 50 -1.64 4.55 4.89
C THR A 50 -1.13 5.80 5.59
N GLY A 51 -1.62 6.97 5.18
CA GLY A 51 -1.20 8.26 5.69
C GLY A 51 0.14 8.74 5.11
N TRP A 52 0.79 9.64 5.86
CA TRP A 52 2.07 10.22 5.45
C TRP A 52 3.21 9.21 5.57
N TYR A 53 3.97 9.07 4.48
CA TYR A 53 5.16 8.23 4.40
C TYR A 53 6.33 9.08 3.88
N LYS A 54 7.50 8.98 4.53
CA LYS A 54 8.71 9.70 4.13
C LYS A 54 9.78 8.71 3.70
N GLU A 55 10.29 8.86 2.49
CA GLU A 55 11.38 8.05 1.94
C GLU A 55 12.41 8.96 1.29
N ASN A 56 13.68 8.80 1.66
CA ASN A 56 14.80 9.54 1.07
C ASN A 56 14.61 11.07 1.01
N GLY A 57 13.91 11.64 2.00
CA GLY A 57 13.64 13.08 2.07
C GLY A 57 12.32 13.52 1.41
N THR A 58 11.69 12.66 0.60
CA THR A 58 10.43 12.95 -0.09
C THR A 58 9.25 12.47 0.75
N TRP A 59 8.20 13.29 0.83
CA TRP A 59 6.94 12.94 1.47
C TRP A 59 5.93 12.45 0.44
N TYR A 60 5.26 11.36 0.79
CA TYR A 60 4.17 10.76 0.04
C TYR A 60 2.97 10.67 0.97
N TYR A 61 1.77 10.82 0.42
CA TYR A 61 0.54 10.60 1.16
C TYR A 61 -0.23 9.44 0.54
N LEU A 62 -0.40 8.37 1.31
CA LEU A 62 -1.26 7.25 0.95
C LEU A 62 -2.61 7.44 1.61
N ASP A 63 -3.70 7.39 0.85
CA ASP A 63 -5.03 7.55 1.44
C ASP A 63 -5.45 6.34 2.29
N GLU A 64 -6.69 6.35 2.80
CA GLU A 64 -7.20 5.27 3.66
C GLU A 64 -7.28 3.91 2.94
N ALA A 65 -7.33 3.92 1.60
CA ALA A 65 -7.25 2.72 0.77
C ALA A 65 -5.79 2.34 0.41
N GLY A 66 -4.81 3.08 0.93
CA GLY A 66 -3.37 2.90 0.63
C GLY A 66 -2.94 3.49 -0.70
N ILE A 67 -3.81 4.22 -1.41
CA ILE A 67 -3.51 4.75 -2.74
C ILE A 67 -2.72 6.05 -2.58
N MET A 68 -1.58 6.13 -3.25
CA MET A 68 -0.76 7.32 -3.30
C MET A 68 -1.50 8.46 -3.99
N LYS A 69 -1.56 9.62 -3.32
CA LYS A 69 -2.11 10.85 -3.87
C LYS A 69 -1.02 11.64 -4.56
N THR A 70 -1.35 12.11 -5.76
CA THR A 70 -0.58 13.11 -6.53
C THR A 70 -1.50 14.28 -6.87
N GLY A 71 -0.91 15.41 -7.24
CA GLY A 71 -1.63 16.67 -7.41
C GLY A 71 -2.18 17.22 -6.09
N TRP A 72 -3.25 17.99 -6.17
CA TRP A 72 -3.93 18.56 -5.00
C TRP A 72 -4.79 17.51 -4.30
N PHE A 73 -4.61 17.37 -2.98
CA PHE A 73 -5.47 16.55 -2.12
C PHE A 73 -5.66 17.20 -0.76
N LYS A 74 -6.72 16.79 -0.05
CA LYS A 74 -7.11 17.35 1.24
C LYS A 74 -6.92 16.30 2.34
N VAL A 75 -6.33 16.70 3.46
CA VAL A 75 -6.21 15.87 4.68
C VAL A 75 -6.73 16.70 5.85
N GLY A 76 -7.88 16.30 6.40
CA GLY A 76 -8.60 17.09 7.40
C GLY A 76 -8.96 18.49 6.85
N PRO A 77 -8.62 19.59 7.53
CA PRO A 77 -8.89 20.95 7.04
C PRO A 77 -7.84 21.47 6.04
N HIS A 78 -6.74 20.75 5.81
CA HIS A 78 -5.59 21.25 5.08
C HIS A 78 -5.51 20.70 3.65
N TRP A 79 -5.06 21.55 2.72
CA TRP A 79 -4.73 21.16 1.33
C TRP A 79 -3.23 20.96 1.17
N TYR A 80 -2.87 19.95 0.42
CA TYR A 80 -1.50 19.57 0.09
C TYR A 80 -1.38 19.35 -1.41
N TYR A 81 -0.16 19.54 -1.91
CA TYR A 81 0.21 19.21 -3.28
C TYR A 81 1.37 18.21 -3.26
N ALA A 82 1.23 17.08 -3.95
CA ALA A 82 2.29 16.11 -4.17
C ALA A 82 2.53 15.90 -5.67
N TYR A 83 3.76 15.54 -6.02
CA TYR A 83 4.16 15.28 -7.40
C TYR A 83 3.95 13.80 -7.76
#